data_AF-A0A147KJ23-F1
#
_entry.id   AF-A0A147KJ23-F1
#
_cell.length_a   1.000
_cell.length_b   1.000
_cell.length_c   1.000
_cell.angle_alpha   90.00
_cell.angle_beta   90.00
_cell.angle_gamma   90.00
#
_symmetry.space_group_name_H-M   'P 1'
#
loop_
_entity.id
_entity.type
_entity.pdbx_description
1 polymer ?
#
loop_
_entity_poly.entity_id
_entity_poly.type
_entity_poly.pdbx_seq_one_letter_code
_entity_poly.pdbx_strand_id
1 'polypeptide(L)' 'MSETTNPLLKLLRKTYGEEWNIRRSQTLWIASTRKPDSEYAPTIIESDVERFVAQLEDPPARVHALPEPDGRGSLV' A
#
# COMPACT_ATOMS: atom_id res chain seq x y z
N MET A 1 -10.98 10.32 -18.54
CA MET A 1 -11.81 9.13 -18.81
C MET A 1 -10.98 7.89 -18.46
N SER A 2 -11.08 7.35 -17.24
CA SER A 2 -10.28 6.14 -16.89
C SER A 2 -10.76 5.40 -15.63
N GLU A 3 -12.02 5.58 -15.21
CA GLU A 3 -12.57 4.88 -14.03
C GLU A 3 -13.16 3.49 -14.36
N THR A 4 -13.31 3.14 -15.64
CA THR A 4 -14.11 1.98 -16.06
C THR A 4 -13.33 0.72 -16.44
N THR A 5 -12.00 0.79 -16.65
CA THR A 5 -11.26 -0.27 -17.38
C THR A 5 -10.11 -0.90 -16.58
N ASN A 6 -10.31 -1.16 -15.29
CA ASN A 6 -9.33 -1.96 -14.54
C ASN A 6 -10.08 -3.09 -13.79
N PRO A 7 -10.29 -4.26 -14.43
CA PRO A 7 -10.98 -5.39 -13.81
C PRO A 7 -10.29 -5.82 -12.51
N LEU A 8 -8.98 -5.65 -12.43
CA LEU A 8 -8.20 -5.91 -11.22
C LEU A 8 -8.54 -4.93 -10.08
N LEU A 9 -8.70 -3.64 -10.37
CA LEU A 9 -9.16 -2.67 -9.35
C LEU A 9 -10.54 -3.03 -8.81
N LYS A 10 -11.46 -3.48 -9.68
CA LYS A 10 -12.80 -3.93 -9.25
C LYS A 10 -12.71 -5.17 -8.36
N LEU A 11 -11.84 -6.12 -8.69
CA LEU A 11 -11.62 -7.33 -7.88
C LEU A 11 -11.04 -6.96 -6.52
N LEU A 12 -9.96 -6.17 -6.48
CA LEU A 12 -9.32 -5.76 -5.23
C LEU A 12 -10.27 -4.97 -4.32
N ARG A 13 -11.10 -4.09 -4.89
CA ARG A 13 -12.15 -3.39 -4.13
C ARG A 13 -13.26 -4.32 -3.64
N LYS A 14 -13.53 -5.43 -4.31
CA LYS A 14 -14.51 -6.43 -3.84
C LYS A 14 -13.93 -7.28 -2.71
N THR A 15 -12.66 -7.66 -2.81
CA THR A 15 -12.00 -8.54 -1.84
C THR A 15 -11.56 -7.79 -0.58
N TYR A 16 -10.93 -6.63 -0.74
CA TYR A 16 -10.28 -5.89 0.35
C TYR A 16 -10.98 -4.56 0.68
N GLY A 17 -12.05 -4.22 -0.04
CA GLY A 17 -12.69 -2.91 0.05
C GLY A 17 -13.44 -2.63 1.36
N GLU A 18 -13.66 -3.64 2.20
CA GLU A 18 -14.23 -3.45 3.53
C GLU A 18 -13.25 -2.75 4.47
N GLU A 19 -11.99 -3.19 4.44
CA GLU A 19 -10.91 -2.68 5.30
C GLU A 19 -10.09 -1.58 4.62
N TRP A 20 -10.00 -1.61 3.28
CA TRP A 20 -9.11 -0.73 2.51
C TRP A 20 -9.89 0.15 1.52
N ASN A 21 -9.49 1.42 1.43
CA ASN A 21 -9.85 2.29 0.33
C ASN A 21 -8.77 2.20 -0.75
N ILE A 22 -9.07 1.47 -1.84
CA ILE A 22 -8.12 1.19 -2.93
C ILE A 22 -8.44 2.06 -4.14
N ARG A 23 -7.43 2.78 -4.62
CA ARG A 23 -7.48 3.62 -5.82
C ARG A 23 -6.26 3.36 -6.69
N ARG A 24 -6.41 3.60 -8.00
CA ARG A 24 -5.31 3.52 -8.96
C ARG A 24 -5.12 4.89 -9.63
N SER A 25 -3.91 5.41 -9.58
CA SER A 25 -3.53 6.68 -10.21
C SER A 25 -2.44 6.42 -11.24
N GLN A 26 -2.79 6.49 -12.53
CA GLN A 26 -1.86 6.20 -13.64
C GLN A 26 -1.16 4.84 -13.46
N THR A 27 0.11 4.84 -13.02
CA THR A 27 0.95 3.66 -12.79
C THR A 27 0.96 3.18 -11.33
N LEU A 28 0.41 3.96 -10.40
CA LEU A 28 0.47 3.69 -8.96
C LEU A 28 -0.83 3.10 -8.43
N TRP A 29 -0.68 2.11 -7.57
CA TRP A 29 -1.68 1.56 -6.69
C TRP A 29 -1.57 2.19 -5.32
N ILE A 30 -2.71 2.61 -4.78
CA ILE A 30 -2.77 3.30 -3.50
C ILE A 30 -3.89 2.66 -2.68
N ALA A 31 -3.57 2.22 -1.47
CA ALA A 31 -4.53 1.75 -0.49
C ALA A 31 -4.36 2.50 0.83
N SER A 32 -5.48 2.94 1.41
CA SER A 32 -5.50 3.53 2.75
C SER A 32 -6.51 2.77 3.61
N THR A 33 -6.16 2.47 4.86
CA THR A 33 -7.11 1.83 5.78
C THR A 33 -8.35 2.69 6.01
N ARG A 34 -9.50 2.03 6.13
CA ARG A 34 -10.79 2.65 6.49
C ARG A 34 -11.04 2.69 7.99
N LYS A 35 -10.17 2.07 8.80
CA LYS A 35 -10.25 2.07 10.27
C LYS A 35 -9.29 3.12 10.84
N PRO A 36 -9.78 4.33 11.15
CA PRO A 36 -8.95 5.42 11.70
C PRO A 36 -8.60 5.23 13.18
N ASP A 37 -9.26 4.30 13.88
CA ASP A 37 -9.15 4.11 15.34
C ASP A 37 -7.97 3.23 15.78
N SER A 38 -7.17 2.74 14.83
CA SER A 38 -5.87 2.17 15.16
C SER A 38 -4.85 3.29 15.07
N GLU A 39 -3.96 3.43 16.06
CA GLU A 39 -2.85 4.41 16.12
C GLU A 39 -1.86 4.32 14.93
N TYR A 40 -2.19 3.52 13.91
CA TYR A 40 -1.38 3.01 12.82
C TYR A 40 -2.23 2.92 11.53
N ALA A 41 -2.52 4.04 10.87
CA ALA A 41 -3.16 4.01 9.55
C ALA A 41 -2.13 4.04 8.41
N PRO A 42 -1.57 2.90 7.95
CA PRO A 42 -0.62 2.89 6.85
C PRO A 42 -1.34 3.24 5.54
N THR A 43 -0.69 4.09 4.75
CA THR A 43 -1.04 4.28 3.34
C THR A 43 -0.03 3.50 2.51
N ILE A 44 -0.50 2.44 1.86
CA ILE A 44 0.29 1.62 0.94
C ILE A 44 0.29 2.32 -0.42
N ILE A 45 1.47 2.56 -0.97
CA ILE A 45 1.66 3.16 -2.29
C ILE A 45 2.68 2.31 -3.02
N GLU A 46 2.25 1.64 -4.09
CA GLU A 46 3.11 0.75 -4.85
C GLU A 46 2.88 0.89 -6.34
N SER A 47 3.95 0.73 -7.12
CA SER A 47 3.84 0.68 -8.59
C SER A 47 3.52 -0.73 -9.08
N ASP A 48 4.07 -1.71 -8.36
CA ASP A 48 3.96 -3.11 -8.68
C ASP A 48 2.74 -3.72 -8.00
N VAL A 49 1.93 -4.46 -8.76
CA VAL A 49 0.66 -4.98 -8.26
C VAL A 49 0.83 -6.20 -7.36
N GLU A 50 1.87 -7.00 -7.58
CA GLU A 50 2.13 -8.19 -6.75
C GLU A 50 2.59 -7.74 -5.36
N ARG A 51 3.49 -6.74 -5.30
CA ARG A 51 3.87 -6.11 -4.03
C ARG A 51 2.72 -5.40 -3.34
N PHE A 52 1.85 -4.75 -4.11
CA PHE A 52 0.67 -4.09 -3.56
C PHE A 52 -0.27 -5.08 -2.89
N VAL A 53 -0.55 -6.22 -3.53
CA VAL A 53 -1.43 -7.26 -2.96
C VAL A 53 -0.79 -7.89 -1.72
N ALA A 54 0.50 -8.21 -1.76
CA ALA A 54 1.20 -8.76 -0.60
C ALA A 54 1.09 -7.85 0.63
N GLN A 55 1.19 -6.53 0.45
CA GLN A 55 1.02 -5.54 1.53
C GLN A 55 -0.45 -5.34 1.95
N LEU A 56 -1.43 -5.68 1.11
CA LEU A 56 -2.84 -5.68 1.54
C LEU A 56 -3.16 -6.88 2.44
N GLU A 57 -2.52 -8.02 2.17
CA GLU A 57 -2.70 -9.27 2.92
C GLU A 57 -1.90 -9.28 4.22
N ASP A 58 -0.64 -8.83 4.18
CA ASP A 58 0.23 -8.64 5.33
C ASP A 58 0.68 -7.16 5.38
N PRO A 59 -0.12 -6.28 6.02
CA PRO A 59 0.17 -4.86 6.05
C PRO A 59 1.47 -4.58 6.79
N PRO A 60 2.43 -3.85 6.19
CA PRO A 60 3.65 -3.51 6.88
C PRO A 60 3.31 -2.69 8.13
N ALA A 61 4.00 -2.97 9.23
CA ALA A 61 3.97 -2.10 10.40
C ALA A 61 4.29 -0.66 9.97
N ARG A 62 3.63 0.34 10.57
CA ARG A 62 3.82 1.74 10.21
C ARG A 62 5.31 2.06 10.17
N VAL A 63 5.79 2.41 8.99
CA VAL A 63 7.16 2.84 8.79
C VAL A 63 7.33 4.20 9.48
N HIS A 64 7.71 4.19 10.76
CA HIS A 64 8.46 5.29 11.37
C HIS A 64 9.96 5.20 11.04
N ALA A 65 10.33 4.34 10.09
CA ALA A 65 11.69 4.16 9.66
C ALA A 65 11.80 4.55 8.18
N LEU A 66 12.22 5.80 7.92
CA LEU A 66 13.24 5.98 6.88
C LEU A 66 14.16 4.76 6.97
N PRO A 67 14.52 4.07 5.86
CA PRO A 67 15.61 3.12 5.97
C PRO A 67 16.75 3.92 6.58
N GLU A 68 17.13 3.65 7.84
CA GLU A 68 18.38 4.17 8.36
C GLU A 68 19.38 3.73 7.31
N PRO A 69 20.08 4.67 6.63
CA PRO A 69 20.97 4.31 5.56
C PRO A 69 21.92 3.29 6.16
N ASP A 70 21.86 2.09 5.58
CA ASP A 70 22.60 0.90 5.97
C ASP A 70 23.96 1.34 6.51
N GLY A 71 24.18 1.15 7.81
CA GLY A 71 25.38 1.52 8.54
C GLY A 71 26.58 0.67 8.11
N ARG A 72 26.86 0.60 6.82
CA ARG A 72 28.10 0.10 6.23
C ARG A 72 28.99 1.30 5.93
N GLY A 73 29.56 1.81 6.99
CA GLY A 73 30.72 2.69 6.99
C GLY A 73 31.67 2.23 8.09
N SER A 74 32.27 1.06 7.89
CA SER A 74 33.48 0.66 8.60
C SER A 74 34.52 1.76 8.45
N LEU A 75 34.85 2.44 9.54
CA LEU A 75 36.05 3.26 9.65
C LEU A 75 36.53 3.26 11.09
N VAL A 76 37.38 2.28 11.41
CA VAL A 76 38.62 2.42 12.21
C VAL A 76 39.50 1.19 11.98
#